data_AF-A0A4P5VDT6-F1
#
_entry.id   AF-A0A4P5VDT6-F1
#
_cell.length_a   1.000
_cell.length_b   1.000
_cell.length_c   1.000
_cell.angle_alpha   90.00
_cell.angle_beta   90.00
_cell.angle_gamma   90.00
#
_symmetry.space_group_name_H-M   'P 1'
#
loop_
_entity.id
_entity.type
_entity.pdbx_description
1 polymer ?
#
loop_
_entity_poly.entity_id
_entity_poly.type
_entity_poly.pdbx_seq_one_letter_code
_entity_poly.pdbx_strand_id
1 'polypeptide(L)'
;MPVLTPTAVANAPAHFAAAADGPACSLQRSGSLWQLGIEAQELTTAIGQLAEQLEADEPEQRSRALAELEGALLAEEGNKAALAAKADATCWVIEHLRGQAAYRQQQAKRLTELARSDAGRAEALEESLVLVLTRLQPQATRFSFPNHELSSRKSQAVEIDDEQALAPEWLVIKTTTQPDKTAIKEALKAGRQIVGAQLISRRSWRIH
;
A
#
# COMPACT_ATOMS: atom_id res chain seq x y z
N MET A 1 -73.04 33.83 31.46
CA MET A 1 -71.78 33.08 31.22
C MET A 1 -71.10 33.65 29.99
N PRO A 2 -69.85 34.11 30.05
CA PRO A 2 -69.31 35.18 30.88
C PRO A 2 -69.47 36.57 30.21
N VAL A 3 -69.09 37.59 30.98
CA VAL A 3 -69.31 39.03 30.79
C VAL A 3 -68.20 39.63 29.93
N LEU A 4 -68.57 40.53 29.03
CA LEU A 4 -67.64 41.45 28.35
C LEU A 4 -67.47 42.74 29.14
N THR A 5 -66.29 43.34 28.95
CA THR A 5 -65.88 44.75 29.17
C THR A 5 -65.15 45.07 30.50
N PRO A 6 -64.45 46.23 30.61
CA PRO A 6 -63.21 46.59 29.90
C PRO A 6 -62.23 47.42 30.79
N THR A 7 -60.98 47.66 30.39
CA THR A 7 -60.17 48.86 30.77
C THR A 7 -58.84 48.84 30.00
N ALA A 8 -58.60 49.65 28.97
CA ALA A 8 -58.30 51.11 28.89
C ALA A 8 -56.92 51.50 29.47
N VAL A 9 -55.90 51.72 28.60
CA VAL A 9 -55.22 53.02 28.19
C VAL A 9 -54.55 53.75 29.38
N ALA A 10 -53.33 54.32 29.39
CA ALA A 10 -52.41 54.96 28.43
C ALA A 10 -50.99 54.95 29.08
N ASN A 11 -49.84 55.26 28.45
CA ASN A 11 -49.50 56.53 27.81
C ASN A 11 -48.14 56.44 27.08
N ALA A 12 -48.01 57.14 25.95
CA ALA A 12 -46.82 57.37 25.11
C ALA A 12 -45.90 58.49 25.71
N PRO A 13 -44.83 59.06 25.09
CA PRO A 13 -44.39 58.95 23.68
C PRO A 13 -42.85 59.01 23.35
N ALA A 14 -42.56 58.77 22.06
CA ALA A 14 -41.64 59.48 21.16
C ALA A 14 -40.08 59.36 21.18
N HIS A 15 -39.56 59.08 19.97
CA HIS A 15 -38.27 59.41 19.32
C HIS A 15 -36.96 58.77 19.84
N PHE A 16 -36.25 58.03 18.97
CA PHE A 16 -35.18 58.55 18.10
C PHE A 16 -34.62 57.41 17.24
N ALA A 17 -34.39 57.70 15.95
CA ALA A 17 -33.56 56.86 15.10
C ALA A 17 -32.09 57.03 15.51
N ALA A 18 -31.36 55.92 15.63
CA ALA A 18 -29.91 55.92 15.59
C ALA A 18 -29.44 54.65 14.88
N ALA A 19 -28.88 54.86 13.68
CA ALA A 19 -28.02 53.89 13.04
C ALA A 19 -26.85 53.59 13.97
N ALA A 20 -26.58 52.31 14.21
CA ALA A 20 -25.34 51.85 14.78
C ALA A 20 -24.78 50.81 13.82
N ASP A 21 -23.81 51.25 13.01
CA ASP A 21 -22.86 50.41 12.32
C ASP A 21 -22.11 49.57 13.38
N GLY A 22 -22.57 48.34 13.60
CA GLY A 22 -21.75 47.27 14.15
C GLY A 22 -21.07 46.54 12.98
N PRO A 23 -19.87 45.96 13.15
CA PRO A 23 -19.20 45.28 12.06
C PRO A 23 -20.12 44.18 11.56
N ALA A 24 -20.54 44.28 10.31
CA ALA A 24 -21.26 43.23 9.62
C ALA A 24 -20.37 41.99 9.59
N CYS A 25 -20.50 41.15 10.62
CA CYS A 25 -19.89 39.83 10.65
C CYS A 25 -20.72 38.97 9.68
N SER A 26 -20.48 39.22 8.40
CA SER A 26 -20.91 38.37 7.30
C SER A 26 -20.05 37.12 7.32
N LEU A 27 -20.22 36.27 8.33
CA LEU A 27 -19.87 34.86 8.22
C LEU A 27 -20.90 34.18 7.32
N GLN A 28 -21.02 34.67 6.09
CA GLN A 28 -21.65 33.94 5.01
C GLN A 28 -20.63 32.95 4.50
N ARG A 29 -20.79 31.72 5.01
CA ARG A 29 -20.32 30.42 4.49
C ARG A 29 -19.47 29.67 5.52
N SER A 30 -20.12 29.01 6.46
CA SER A 30 -19.51 27.91 7.21
C SER A 30 -20.60 27.01 7.76
N GLY A 31 -20.71 25.80 7.20
CA GLY A 31 -21.42 24.71 7.86
C GLY A 31 -20.85 24.51 9.26
N SER A 32 -21.64 23.91 10.16
CA SER A 32 -21.15 23.60 11.51
C SER A 32 -19.88 22.73 11.43
N LEU A 33 -19.01 22.73 12.46
CA LEU A 33 -17.85 21.83 12.50
C LEU A 33 -18.25 20.36 12.29
N TRP A 34 -19.44 20.01 12.77
CA TRP A 34 -20.08 18.71 12.52
C TRP A 34 -20.31 18.46 11.03
N GLN A 35 -20.83 19.44 10.30
CA GLN A 35 -21.07 19.33 8.87
C GLN A 35 -19.77 19.15 8.08
N LEU A 36 -18.71 19.90 8.42
CA LEU A 36 -17.39 19.71 7.81
C LEU A 36 -16.82 18.32 8.07
N GLY A 37 -17.04 17.78 9.28
CA GLY A 37 -16.65 16.41 9.60
C GLY A 37 -17.41 15.36 8.78
N ILE A 38 -18.70 15.56 8.57
CA ILE A 38 -19.53 14.71 7.71
C ILE A 38 -19.02 14.77 6.26
N GLU A 39 -18.83 15.96 5.71
CA GLU A 39 -18.33 16.16 4.34
C GLU A 39 -16.96 15.49 4.13
N ALA A 40 -16.03 15.61 5.08
CA ALA A 40 -14.74 14.95 5.00
C ALA A 40 -14.84 13.41 5.07
N GLN A 41 -15.72 12.90 5.93
CA GLN A 41 -15.98 11.46 6.03
C GLN A 41 -16.63 10.91 4.77
N GLU A 42 -17.58 11.63 4.18
CA GLU A 42 -18.24 11.27 2.92
C GLU A 42 -17.25 11.18 1.77
N LEU A 43 -16.37 12.18 1.63
CA LEU A 43 -15.29 12.15 0.63
C LEU A 43 -14.40 10.93 0.83
N THR A 44 -13.94 10.70 2.07
CA THR A 44 -13.07 9.55 2.38
C THR A 44 -13.75 8.22 2.07
N THR A 45 -15.04 8.11 2.40
CA THR A 45 -15.85 6.91 2.14
C THR A 45 -16.04 6.68 0.63
N ALA A 46 -16.33 7.74 -0.13
CA ALA A 46 -16.48 7.66 -1.59
C ALA A 46 -15.17 7.21 -2.26
N ILE A 47 -14.02 7.77 -1.84
CA ILE A 47 -12.72 7.31 -2.34
C ILE A 47 -12.45 5.86 -1.91
N GLY A 48 -12.82 5.47 -0.70
CA GLY A 48 -12.70 4.09 -0.22
C GLY A 48 -13.46 3.10 -1.10
N GLN A 49 -14.69 3.42 -1.50
CA GLN A 49 -15.48 2.59 -2.41
C GLN A 49 -14.83 2.46 -3.79
N LEU A 50 -14.28 3.56 -4.33
CA LEU A 50 -13.51 3.50 -5.58
C LEU A 50 -12.26 2.62 -5.43
N ALA A 51 -11.57 2.71 -4.29
CA ALA A 51 -10.41 1.87 -4.01
C ALA A 51 -10.76 0.38 -3.92
N GLU A 52 -11.90 0.02 -3.31
CA GLU A 52 -12.40 -1.36 -3.29
C GLU A 52 -12.71 -1.88 -4.70
N GLN A 53 -13.28 -1.04 -5.58
CA GLN A 53 -13.51 -1.41 -6.98
C GLN A 53 -12.21 -1.65 -7.76
N LEU A 54 -11.07 -1.10 -7.31
CA LEU A 54 -9.77 -1.39 -7.92
C LEU A 54 -9.28 -2.82 -7.64
N GLU A 55 -9.84 -3.50 -6.65
CA GLU A 55 -9.54 -4.91 -6.36
C GLU A 55 -10.27 -5.88 -7.30
N ALA A 56 -11.21 -5.40 -8.12
CA ALA A 56 -11.96 -6.25 -9.05
C ALA A 56 -11.05 -6.93 -10.08
N ASP A 57 -11.31 -8.21 -10.34
CA ASP A 57 -10.59 -8.99 -11.36
C ASP A 57 -10.81 -8.42 -12.77
N GLU A 58 -11.98 -7.82 -13.00
CA GLU A 58 -12.37 -7.21 -14.27
C GLU A 58 -11.56 -5.93 -14.56
N PRO A 59 -10.73 -5.88 -15.64
CA PRO A 59 -9.92 -4.71 -15.96
C PRO A 59 -10.77 -3.48 -16.32
N GLU A 60 -11.96 -3.68 -16.88
CA GLU A 60 -12.87 -2.60 -17.22
C GLU A 60 -13.43 -1.91 -15.97
N GLN A 61 -13.74 -2.65 -14.92
CA GLN A 61 -14.23 -2.06 -13.68
C GLN A 61 -13.14 -1.20 -13.02
N ARG A 62 -11.90 -1.70 -13.01
CA ARG A 62 -10.74 -0.95 -12.49
C ARG A 62 -10.50 0.35 -13.25
N SER A 63 -10.54 0.31 -14.58
CA SER A 63 -10.35 1.51 -15.40
C SER A 63 -11.47 2.53 -15.22
N ARG A 64 -12.72 2.07 -15.07
CA ARG A 64 -13.88 2.92 -14.78
C ARG A 64 -13.74 3.63 -13.43
N ALA A 65 -13.35 2.93 -12.37
CA ALA A 65 -13.15 3.53 -11.06
C ALA A 65 -12.05 4.62 -11.05
N LEU A 66 -10.95 4.38 -11.78
CA LEU A 66 -9.91 5.40 -11.97
C LEU A 66 -10.41 6.61 -12.76
N ALA A 67 -11.13 6.36 -13.87
CA ALA A 67 -11.71 7.44 -14.67
C ALA A 67 -12.73 8.27 -13.87
N GLU A 68 -13.48 7.64 -12.97
CA GLU A 68 -14.40 8.33 -12.06
C GLU A 68 -13.65 9.22 -11.06
N LEU A 69 -12.57 8.70 -10.43
CA LEU A 69 -11.71 9.50 -9.55
C LEU A 69 -11.08 10.70 -10.30
N GLU A 70 -10.51 10.44 -11.47
CA GLU A 70 -9.90 11.47 -12.32
C GLU A 70 -10.94 12.53 -12.73
N GLY A 71 -12.13 12.10 -13.15
CA GLY A 71 -13.24 12.99 -13.47
C GLY A 71 -13.68 13.83 -12.28
N ALA A 72 -13.79 13.22 -11.09
CA ALA A 72 -14.18 13.92 -9.87
C ALA A 72 -13.18 14.99 -9.42
N LEU A 73 -11.89 14.80 -9.68
CA LEU A 73 -10.83 15.78 -9.42
C LEU A 73 -10.80 16.88 -10.48
N LEU A 74 -10.91 16.51 -11.77
CA LEU A 74 -10.93 17.47 -12.88
C LEU A 74 -12.17 18.37 -12.84
N ALA A 75 -13.31 17.86 -12.38
CA ALA A 75 -14.55 18.64 -12.24
C ALA A 75 -14.42 19.82 -11.26
N GLU A 76 -13.45 19.80 -10.34
CA GLU A 76 -13.17 20.91 -9.42
C GLU A 76 -12.16 21.93 -9.98
N GLU A 77 -11.92 21.91 -11.30
CA GLU A 77 -11.09 22.93 -11.95
C GLU A 77 -11.63 24.34 -11.66
N GLY A 78 -10.78 25.17 -11.06
CA GLY A 78 -11.14 26.52 -10.61
C GLY A 78 -11.64 26.62 -9.15
N ASN A 79 -11.98 25.50 -8.51
CA ASN A 79 -12.37 25.45 -7.09
C ASN A 79 -11.27 24.84 -6.22
N LYS A 80 -10.29 25.66 -5.83
CA LYS A 80 -9.11 25.21 -5.07
C LYS A 80 -9.45 24.50 -3.76
N ALA A 81 -10.49 24.95 -3.05
CA ALA A 81 -10.85 24.39 -1.75
C ALA A 81 -11.45 22.98 -1.89
N ALA A 82 -12.37 22.77 -2.83
CA ALA A 82 -12.96 21.45 -3.08
C ALA A 82 -11.95 20.48 -3.67
N LEU A 83 -11.09 20.95 -4.60
CA LEU A 83 -9.99 20.14 -5.12
C LEU A 83 -9.04 19.67 -4.01
N ALA A 84 -8.66 20.58 -3.11
CA ALA A 84 -7.80 20.24 -1.97
C ALA A 84 -8.46 19.20 -1.06
N ALA A 85 -9.76 19.34 -0.74
CA ALA A 85 -10.48 18.38 0.10
C ALA A 85 -10.56 16.97 -0.53
N LYS A 86 -10.85 16.87 -1.83
CA LYS A 86 -10.86 15.57 -2.54
C LYS A 86 -9.47 14.96 -2.65
N ALA A 87 -8.45 15.77 -2.94
CA ALA A 87 -7.07 15.31 -3.02
C ALA A 87 -6.54 14.83 -1.66
N ASP A 88 -6.89 15.54 -0.57
CA ASP A 88 -6.52 15.16 0.80
C ASP A 88 -7.19 13.84 1.21
N ALA A 89 -8.50 13.68 0.96
CA ALA A 89 -9.20 12.42 1.15
C ALA A 89 -8.56 11.27 0.35
N THR A 90 -8.11 11.55 -0.87
CA THR A 90 -7.39 10.57 -1.69
C THR A 90 -6.04 10.18 -1.08
N CYS A 91 -5.26 11.15 -0.58
CA CYS A 91 -3.99 10.88 0.10
C CYS A 91 -4.21 10.03 1.36
N TRP A 92 -5.23 10.35 2.15
CA TRP A 92 -5.59 9.59 3.34
C TRP A 92 -5.87 8.11 3.03
N VAL A 93 -6.68 7.83 2.00
CA VAL A 93 -6.98 6.44 1.59
C VAL A 93 -5.71 5.72 1.11
N ILE A 94 -4.85 6.40 0.35
CA ILE A 94 -3.56 5.84 -0.10
C ILE A 94 -2.67 5.46 1.10
N GLU A 95 -2.54 6.34 2.08
CA GLU A 95 -1.75 6.09 3.29
C GLU A 95 -2.34 4.95 4.12
N HIS A 96 -3.66 4.94 4.28
CA HIS A 96 -4.37 3.86 4.97
C HIS A 96 -4.06 2.50 4.34
N LEU A 97 -4.19 2.38 3.01
CA LEU A 97 -3.90 1.15 2.27
C LEU A 97 -2.42 0.75 2.39
N ARG A 98 -1.50 1.71 2.31
CA ARG A 98 -0.05 1.45 2.52
C ARG A 98 0.24 0.94 3.92
N GLY A 99 -0.40 1.51 4.93
CA GLY A 99 -0.30 1.07 6.33
C GLY A 99 -0.79 -0.36 6.49
N GLN A 100 -1.95 -0.69 5.94
CA GLN A 100 -2.46 -2.06 5.96
C GLN A 100 -1.53 -3.04 5.23
N ALA A 101 -1.02 -2.67 4.05
CA ALA A 101 -0.10 -3.51 3.28
C ALA A 101 1.21 -3.76 4.05
N ALA A 102 1.80 -2.73 4.67
CA ALA A 102 3.00 -2.86 5.48
C ALA A 102 2.77 -3.79 6.68
N TYR A 103 1.64 -3.65 7.38
CA TYR A 103 1.27 -4.54 8.47
C TYR A 103 1.15 -6.00 8.01
N ARG A 104 0.44 -6.25 6.90
CA ARG A 104 0.28 -7.60 6.33
C ARG A 104 1.63 -8.20 5.91
N GLN A 105 2.51 -7.41 5.31
CA GLN A 105 3.86 -7.86 4.96
C GLN A 105 4.70 -8.24 6.20
N GLN A 106 4.59 -7.48 7.29
CA GLN A 106 5.28 -7.81 8.54
C GLN A 106 4.77 -9.14 9.13
N GLN A 107 3.45 -9.36 9.13
CA GLN A 107 2.88 -10.64 9.58
C GLN A 107 3.29 -11.81 8.69
N ALA A 108 3.28 -11.63 7.36
CA ALA A 108 3.72 -12.67 6.41
C ALA A 108 5.18 -13.07 6.64
N LYS A 109 6.08 -12.09 6.87
CA LYS A 109 7.49 -12.36 7.21
C LYS A 109 7.60 -13.18 8.50
N ARG A 110 6.90 -12.78 9.56
CA ARG A 110 6.87 -13.51 10.84
C ARG A 110 6.39 -14.96 10.67
N LEU A 111 5.31 -15.18 9.92
CA LEU A 111 4.79 -16.53 9.67
C LEU A 111 5.77 -17.38 8.86
N THR A 112 6.44 -16.78 7.88
CA THR A 112 7.48 -17.46 7.09
C THR A 112 8.67 -17.86 7.95
N GLU A 113 9.11 -17.00 8.86
CA GLU A 113 10.18 -17.29 9.82
C GLU A 113 9.79 -18.42 10.79
N LEU A 114 8.55 -18.40 11.29
CA LEU A 114 8.03 -19.45 12.15
C LEU A 114 7.97 -20.80 11.41
N ALA A 115 7.44 -20.82 10.18
CA ALA A 115 7.41 -22.02 9.35
C ALA A 115 8.82 -22.56 9.05
N ARG A 116 9.79 -21.66 8.79
CA ARG A 116 11.20 -22.05 8.61
C ARG A 116 11.79 -22.65 9.87
N SER A 117 11.51 -22.08 11.04
CA SER A 117 11.94 -22.62 12.33
C SER A 117 11.36 -24.01 12.57
N ASP A 118 10.08 -24.21 12.24
CA ASP A 118 9.41 -25.51 12.39
C ASP A 118 10.00 -26.56 11.46
N ALA A 119 10.23 -26.19 10.19
CA ALA A 119 10.89 -27.05 9.21
C ALA A 119 12.30 -27.46 9.67
N GLY A 120 13.12 -26.50 10.14
CA GLY A 120 14.47 -26.80 10.62
C GLY A 120 14.49 -27.69 11.87
N ARG A 121 13.53 -27.51 12.80
CA ARG A 121 13.38 -28.42 13.95
C ARG A 121 12.98 -29.84 13.51
N ALA A 122 12.10 -29.95 12.52
CA ALA A 122 11.70 -31.24 11.97
C ALA A 122 12.88 -31.95 11.29
N GLU A 123 13.65 -31.23 10.46
CA GLU A 123 14.84 -31.74 9.79
C GLU A 123 15.90 -32.22 10.78
N ALA A 124 16.20 -31.44 11.83
CA ALA A 124 17.15 -31.84 12.87
C ALA A 124 16.70 -33.12 13.63
N LEU A 125 15.40 -33.28 13.87
CA LEU A 125 14.85 -34.49 14.48
C LEU A 125 14.92 -35.68 13.52
N GLU A 126 14.64 -35.47 12.24
CA GLU A 126 14.76 -36.49 11.20
C GLU A 126 16.21 -36.97 11.06
N GLU A 127 17.17 -36.07 10.92
CA GLU A 127 18.60 -36.39 10.84
C GLU A 127 19.06 -37.21 12.04
N SER A 128 18.68 -36.78 13.25
CA SER A 128 19.00 -37.50 14.49
C SER A 128 18.38 -38.89 14.52
N LEU A 129 17.11 -39.03 14.13
CA LEU A 129 16.43 -40.32 14.07
C LEU A 129 17.08 -41.25 13.04
N VAL A 130 17.34 -40.77 11.82
CA VAL A 130 18.02 -41.52 10.76
C VAL A 130 19.41 -41.96 11.22
N LEU A 131 20.17 -41.08 11.86
CA LEU A 131 21.49 -41.38 12.41
C LEU A 131 21.44 -42.55 13.41
N VAL A 132 20.49 -42.52 14.35
CA VAL A 132 20.35 -43.58 15.36
C VAL A 132 19.90 -44.89 14.71
N LEU A 133 18.90 -44.86 13.84
CA LEU A 133 18.37 -46.07 13.20
C LEU A 133 19.39 -46.76 12.29
N THR A 134 20.14 -45.98 11.50
CA THR A 134 21.19 -46.52 10.63
C THR A 134 22.39 -47.07 11.41
N ARG A 135 22.71 -46.49 12.58
CA ARG A 135 23.71 -47.07 13.50
C ARG A 135 23.25 -48.40 14.09
N LEU A 136 21.98 -48.51 14.46
CA LEU A 136 21.42 -49.74 15.03
C LEU A 136 21.19 -50.83 13.97
N GLN A 137 20.83 -50.45 12.73
CA GLN A 137 20.50 -51.38 11.64
C GLN A 137 21.11 -50.89 10.30
N PRO A 138 22.42 -51.11 10.07
CA PRO A 138 23.14 -50.51 8.93
C PRO A 138 22.68 -50.99 7.54
N GLN A 139 22.07 -52.17 7.46
CA GLN A 139 21.58 -52.74 6.19
C GLN A 139 20.09 -52.46 5.93
N ALA A 140 19.38 -51.88 6.89
CA ALA A 140 17.95 -51.62 6.74
C ALA A 140 17.73 -50.40 5.83
N THR A 141 16.95 -50.61 4.76
CA THR A 141 16.59 -49.56 3.80
C THR A 141 15.19 -48.98 4.05
N ARG A 142 14.43 -49.59 4.97
CA ARG A 142 13.05 -49.22 5.33
C ARG A 142 12.80 -49.55 6.80
N PHE A 143 12.13 -48.65 7.51
CA PHE A 143 11.67 -48.80 8.87
C PHE A 143 10.15 -48.55 8.93
N SER A 144 9.39 -49.53 9.42
CA SER A 144 7.94 -49.40 9.63
C SER A 144 7.66 -49.23 11.12
N PHE A 145 6.93 -48.18 11.47
CA PHE A 145 6.42 -47.89 12.81
C PHE A 145 4.90 -48.09 12.84
N PRO A 146 4.25 -48.08 14.02
CA PRO A 146 2.80 -48.28 14.11
C PRO A 146 1.97 -47.29 13.27
N ASN A 147 2.42 -46.04 13.16
CA ASN A 147 1.69 -44.96 12.46
C ASN A 147 2.51 -44.27 11.35
N HIS A 148 3.78 -44.62 11.18
CA HIS A 148 4.70 -43.92 10.30
C HIS A 148 5.65 -44.88 9.59
N GLU A 149 6.23 -44.43 8.49
CA GLU A 149 7.20 -45.19 7.74
C GLU A 149 8.36 -44.29 7.32
N LEU A 150 9.58 -44.80 7.46
CA LEU A 150 10.79 -44.17 6.98
C LEU A 150 11.41 -45.08 5.92
N SER A 151 11.65 -44.54 4.73
CA SER A 151 12.31 -45.27 3.64
C SER A 151 13.49 -44.48 3.11
N SER A 152 14.58 -45.18 2.83
CA SER A 152 15.75 -44.59 2.17
C SER A 152 15.54 -44.61 0.66
N ARG A 153 16.07 -43.58 -0.03
CA ARG A 153 16.20 -43.57 -1.49
C ARG A 153 17.67 -43.42 -1.86
N LYS A 154 18.08 -44.04 -2.96
CA LYS A 154 19.39 -43.74 -3.54
C LYS A 154 19.30 -42.40 -4.27
N SER A 155 20.14 -41.45 -3.87
CA SER A 155 20.42 -40.24 -4.64
C SER A 155 21.89 -40.23 -5.04
N GLN A 156 22.17 -39.80 -6.26
CA GLN A 156 23.51 -39.52 -6.73
C GLN A 156 23.69 -38.00 -6.78
N ALA A 157 24.75 -37.51 -6.18
CA ALA A 157 25.20 -36.13 -6.29
C ALA A 157 26.63 -36.15 -6.84
N VAL A 158 26.96 -35.19 -7.69
CA VAL A 158 28.33 -34.99 -8.17
C VAL A 158 28.97 -33.98 -7.23
N GLU A 159 29.94 -34.44 -6.45
CA GLU A 159 30.79 -33.57 -5.62
C GLU A 159 32.00 -33.15 -6.47
N ILE A 160 32.26 -31.85 -6.54
CA ILE A 160 33.39 -31.29 -7.27
C ILE A 160 34.41 -30.82 -6.23
N ASP A 161 35.49 -31.58 -6.09
CA ASP A 161 36.54 -31.29 -5.11
C ASP A 161 37.45 -30.13 -5.55
N ASP A 162 37.71 -30.00 -6.85
CA ASP A 162 38.53 -28.94 -7.43
C ASP A 162 38.01 -28.52 -8.81
N GLU A 163 37.42 -27.32 -8.87
CA GLU A 163 36.88 -26.74 -10.09
C GLU A 163 37.95 -26.41 -11.15
N GLN A 164 39.21 -26.18 -10.74
CA GLN A 164 40.30 -25.77 -11.65
C GLN A 164 40.95 -26.97 -12.36
N ALA A 165 40.81 -28.16 -11.79
CA ALA A 165 41.25 -29.41 -12.41
C ALA A 165 40.27 -29.93 -13.47
N LEU A 166 39.05 -29.37 -13.53
CA LEU A 166 38.05 -29.76 -14.52
C LEU A 166 38.45 -29.27 -15.91
N ALA A 167 38.37 -30.18 -16.87
CA ALA A 167 38.58 -29.82 -18.27
C ALA A 167 37.55 -28.76 -18.72
N PRO A 168 37.91 -27.86 -19.66
CA PRO A 168 37.04 -26.77 -20.11
C PRO A 168 35.68 -27.22 -20.64
N GLU A 169 35.55 -28.48 -21.06
CA GLU A 169 34.31 -29.12 -21.51
C GLU A 169 33.23 -29.26 -20.41
N TRP A 170 33.62 -29.23 -19.13
CA TRP A 170 32.72 -29.28 -17.97
C TRP A 170 32.42 -27.90 -17.36
N LEU A 171 33.04 -26.85 -17.89
CA LEU A 171 32.93 -25.48 -17.38
C LEU A 171 31.99 -24.64 -18.24
N VAL A 172 31.04 -23.96 -17.61
CA VAL A 172 30.15 -23.00 -18.28
C VAL A 172 30.69 -21.59 -18.07
N ILE A 173 31.25 -20.99 -19.11
CA ILE A 173 31.75 -19.61 -19.08
C ILE A 173 30.58 -18.65 -19.26
N LYS A 174 30.24 -17.92 -18.18
CA LYS A 174 29.22 -16.86 -18.21
C LYS A 174 29.88 -15.49 -18.39
N THR A 175 29.94 -15.00 -19.62
CA THR A 175 30.35 -13.61 -19.92
C THR A 175 29.14 -12.70 -19.82
N THR A 176 29.09 -11.86 -18.78
CA THR A 176 28.03 -10.86 -18.62
C THR A 176 28.53 -9.48 -19.07
N THR A 177 27.92 -8.95 -20.12
CA THR A 177 28.15 -7.56 -20.56
C THR A 177 26.98 -6.72 -20.12
N GLN A 178 27.22 -5.75 -19.23
CA GLN A 178 26.19 -4.83 -18.74
C GLN A 178 26.53 -3.39 -19.13
N PRO A 179 25.54 -2.58 -19.53
CA PRO A 179 25.76 -1.17 -19.82
C PRO A 179 26.14 -0.42 -18.55
N ASP A 180 27.27 0.28 -18.59
CA ASP A 180 27.68 1.19 -17.52
C ASP A 180 26.82 2.45 -17.57
N LYS A 181 25.71 2.43 -16.81
CA LYS A 181 24.76 3.54 -16.73
C LYS A 181 25.41 4.81 -16.15
N THR A 182 26.46 4.68 -15.35
CA THR A 182 27.15 5.83 -14.76
C THR A 182 28.00 6.55 -15.79
N ALA A 183 28.86 5.84 -16.52
CA ALA A 183 29.66 6.39 -17.61
C ALA A 183 28.78 6.95 -18.74
N ILE A 184 27.69 6.25 -19.10
CA ILE A 184 26.72 6.71 -20.10
C ILE A 184 26.06 8.02 -19.63
N LYS A 185 25.66 8.11 -18.36
CA LYS A 185 25.03 9.32 -17.80
C LYS A 185 25.99 10.50 -17.78
N GLU A 186 27.26 10.29 -17.46
CA GLU A 186 28.29 11.33 -17.48
C GLU A 186 28.56 11.83 -18.90
N ALA A 187 28.71 10.93 -19.86
CA ALA A 187 28.91 11.27 -21.26
C ALA A 187 27.72 12.04 -21.86
N LEU A 188 26.48 11.63 -21.56
CA LEU A 188 25.27 12.35 -21.97
C LEU A 188 25.18 13.74 -21.34
N LYS A 189 25.58 13.90 -20.07
CA LYS A 189 25.65 15.21 -19.41
C LYS A 189 26.73 16.11 -20.00
N ALA A 190 27.84 15.54 -20.47
CA ALA A 190 28.92 16.25 -21.15
C ALA A 190 28.59 16.63 -22.61
N GLY A 191 27.36 16.37 -23.08
CA GLY A 191 26.93 16.71 -24.44
C GLY A 191 27.32 15.69 -25.51
N ARG A 192 27.87 14.54 -25.15
CA ARG A 192 28.14 13.45 -26.12
C ARG A 192 26.84 12.75 -26.48
N GLN A 193 26.61 12.54 -27.77
CA GLN A 193 25.48 11.76 -28.24
C GLN A 193 25.83 10.26 -28.22
N ILE A 194 25.07 9.46 -27.47
CA ILE A 194 25.23 8.01 -27.41
C ILE A 194 24.01 7.37 -28.07
N VAL A 195 24.23 6.63 -29.16
CA VAL A 195 23.16 5.91 -29.84
C VAL A 195 22.57 4.86 -28.88
N GLY A 196 21.26 4.91 -28.67
CA GLY A 196 20.55 4.03 -27.74
C GLY A 196 20.47 4.51 -26.29
N ALA A 197 21.00 5.70 -25.95
CA ALA A 197 20.85 6.28 -24.62
C ALA A 197 20.37 7.74 -24.67
N GLN A 198 19.44 8.09 -23.79
CA GLN A 198 18.90 9.44 -23.66
C GLN A 198 18.81 9.86 -22.20
N LEU A 199 19.14 11.11 -21.90
CA LEU A 199 19.01 11.67 -20.57
C LEU A 199 17.60 12.25 -20.39
N ILE A 200 16.74 11.55 -19.67
CA ILE A 200 15.36 12.00 -19.38
C ILE A 200 15.31 12.56 -17.96
N SER A 201 14.91 13.83 -17.82
CA SER A 201 14.65 14.45 -16.53
C SER A 201 13.19 14.23 -16.11
N ARG A 202 12.97 13.72 -14.90
CA ARG A 202 11.62 13.49 -14.33
C ARG A 202 11.59 14.03 -12.90
N ARG A 203 10.44 14.53 -12.48
CA ARG A 203 10.17 14.88 -11.06
C ARG A 203 9.61 13.67 -10.34
N SER A 204 10.03 13.46 -9.10
CA SER A 204 9.47 12.44 -8.20
C SER A 204 8.64 13.11 -7.10
N TRP A 205 7.43 12.64 -6.90
CA TRP A 205 6.51 13.12 -5.85
C TRP A 205 6.45 12.10 -4.72
N ARG A 206 6.24 12.57 -3.48
CA ARG A 206 6.04 11.72 -2.30
C ARG A 206 4.80 12.22 -1.55
N ILE A 207 4.04 11.27 -1.01
CA ILE A 207 2.93 11.48 -0.10
C ILE A 207 3.47 11.10 1.28
N HIS A 208 3.29 11.95 2.28
CA HIS A 208 3.92 11.88 3.60
C HIS A 208 2.93 11.51 4.68
#